data_AF-A0AAN6HGC5-F1
#
_entry.id   AF-A0AAN6HGC5-F1
#
_cell.length_a   1.000
_cell.length_b   1.000
_cell.length_c   1.000
_cell.angle_alpha   90.00
_cell.angle_beta   90.00
_cell.angle_gamma   90.00
#
_symmetry.space_group_name_H-M   'P 1'
#
loop_
_entity.id
_entity.type
_entity.pdbx_description
1 polymer ?
#
loop_
_entity_poly.entity_id
_entity_poly.type
_entity_poly.pdbx_seq_one_letter_code
_entity_poly.pdbx_strand_id
1 'polypeptide(L)'
;MYGLSSHSSSSSSLYHSALHPPETFPIPKSASKFRSSRKQESECTTEMILTDTNTSRSPSPVPLSSVCSRHYIFAALERRDCILRHPRPIRSADDLDDIQLKRCFDILHACHKASEVDATLISTRETMEDFLAAVFSDWAADGNEAMAMPKMDFVVRGYLRAGNICSQPSEHRTTSDCIDCANCQTPVYCIVTYQTEPAQLTACFSTQVPTPYPREPIQNRVSPIQRPDVRFNQDESWVSELRQNMMSSCDKRVCRYNKRLAIFRARVLIRGWAQGSVEMGKDIEVQSFVRKEAVRASFSMLVQAGQ
;
A
#
# COMPACT_ATOMS: atom_id res chain seq x y z
N MET A 1 -37.39 22.42 45.30
CA MET A 1 -38.36 21.98 46.32
C MET A 1 -39.73 21.99 45.66
N TYR A 2 -40.53 20.95 45.45
CA TYR A 2 -40.60 19.49 45.62
C TYR A 2 -41.76 19.09 44.66
N GLY A 3 -41.95 17.93 44.04
CA GLY A 3 -41.34 16.61 44.03
C GLY A 3 -42.38 15.61 43.46
N LEU A 4 -41.92 14.65 42.62
CA LEU A 4 -42.31 13.21 42.51
C LEU A 4 -43.77 12.85 42.14
N SER A 5 -44.11 11.83 41.32
CA SER A 5 -43.45 10.53 41.12
C SER A 5 -44.00 9.72 39.91
N SER A 6 -43.07 9.02 39.19
CA SER A 6 -43.05 7.60 38.73
C SER A 6 -44.19 6.99 37.85
N HIS A 7 -43.99 6.15 36.81
CA HIS A 7 -43.04 5.03 36.59
C HIS A 7 -42.83 4.63 35.09
N SER A 8 -41.58 4.22 34.80
CA SER A 8 -41.05 3.11 33.96
C SER A 8 -41.47 2.83 32.50
N SER A 9 -40.54 3.16 31.60
CA SER A 9 -39.83 2.29 30.63
C SER A 9 -40.45 0.98 30.12
N SER A 10 -40.59 0.89 28.79
CA SER A 10 -40.49 -0.36 28.03
C SER A 10 -39.75 -0.09 26.71
N SER A 11 -38.44 -0.34 26.74
CA SER A 11 -37.59 -0.45 25.55
C SER A 11 -37.21 -1.92 25.37
N SER A 12 -37.01 -2.31 24.11
CA SER A 12 -36.33 -3.52 23.62
C SER A 12 -37.14 -4.83 23.53
N SER A 13 -37.41 -5.27 22.30
CA SER A 13 -37.64 -6.71 22.02
C SER A 13 -37.23 -7.19 20.61
N LEU A 14 -36.55 -6.37 19.79
CA LEU A 14 -36.20 -6.79 18.42
C LEU A 14 -34.79 -7.40 18.25
N TYR A 15 -33.99 -7.52 19.31
CA TYR A 15 -32.59 -7.96 19.20
C TYR A 15 -32.28 -9.40 19.65
N HIS A 16 -33.26 -10.22 20.01
CA HIS A 16 -33.00 -11.59 20.53
C HIS A 16 -33.26 -12.75 19.55
N SER A 17 -33.76 -12.50 18.34
CA SER A 17 -34.17 -13.61 17.45
C SER A 17 -33.03 -14.28 16.66
N ALA A 18 -31.78 -13.81 16.75
CA ALA A 18 -30.66 -14.37 15.97
C ALA A 18 -29.85 -15.46 16.70
N LEU A 19 -30.07 -15.66 18.02
CA LEU A 19 -29.27 -16.58 18.84
C LEU A 19 -29.98 -17.90 19.18
N HIS A 20 -31.20 -18.09 18.68
CA HIS A 20 -31.92 -19.35 18.82
C HIS A 20 -32.15 -19.93 17.41
N PRO A 21 -31.24 -20.78 16.88
CA PRO A 21 -31.57 -21.52 15.69
C PRO A 21 -32.85 -22.34 15.97
N PRO A 22 -33.81 -22.41 15.03
CA PRO A 22 -35.00 -23.23 15.21
C PRO A 22 -34.57 -24.66 15.54
N GLU A 23 -35.12 -25.24 16.61
CA GLU A 23 -34.69 -26.55 17.15
C GLU A 23 -34.77 -27.70 16.14
N THR A 24 -35.54 -27.53 15.07
CA THR A 24 -35.49 -28.40 13.90
C THR A 24 -35.72 -27.59 12.63
N PHE A 25 -34.70 -27.52 11.78
CA PHE A 25 -34.91 -27.21 10.37
C PHE A 25 -35.71 -28.37 9.76
N PRO A 26 -36.85 -28.12 9.09
CA PRO A 26 -37.55 -29.18 8.39
C PRO A 26 -36.60 -29.82 7.39
N ILE A 27 -36.47 -31.15 7.44
CA ILE A 27 -35.62 -31.90 6.53
C ILE A 27 -36.05 -31.53 5.10
N PRO A 28 -35.13 -31.05 4.24
CA PRO A 28 -35.49 -30.73 2.86
C PRO A 28 -36.07 -32.00 2.23
N LYS A 29 -37.28 -31.91 1.66
CA LYS A 29 -38.00 -33.05 1.07
C LYS A 29 -37.19 -33.79 -0.02
N SER A 30 -36.17 -33.13 -0.56
CA SER A 30 -35.23 -33.61 -1.57
C SER A 30 -33.85 -34.03 -1.03
N ALA A 31 -33.57 -33.84 0.27
CA ALA A 31 -32.28 -34.22 0.88
C ALA A 31 -32.04 -35.73 0.88
N SER A 32 -33.09 -36.54 0.80
CA SER A 32 -32.97 -38.00 0.66
C SER A 32 -32.20 -38.45 -0.58
N LYS A 33 -32.01 -37.57 -1.60
CA LYS A 33 -31.28 -37.88 -2.84
C LYS A 33 -29.77 -37.64 -2.75
N PHE A 34 -29.24 -37.11 -1.63
CA PHE A 34 -27.79 -36.95 -1.44
C PHE A 34 -27.08 -38.29 -1.19
N ARG A 35 -27.81 -39.37 -0.89
CA ARG A 35 -27.24 -40.72 -0.83
C ARG A 35 -27.05 -41.29 -2.23
N SER A 36 -25.80 -41.60 -2.53
CA SER A 36 -25.29 -42.10 -3.80
C SER A 36 -26.21 -43.11 -4.48
N SER A 37 -26.76 -42.74 -5.63
CA SER A 37 -27.08 -43.71 -6.67
C SER A 37 -26.04 -43.56 -7.77
N ARG A 38 -24.99 -44.36 -7.66
CA ARG A 38 -24.04 -44.59 -8.75
C ARG A 38 -24.84 -45.28 -9.87
N LYS A 39 -25.36 -44.51 -10.81
CA LYS A 39 -25.83 -45.02 -12.11
C LYS A 39 -25.22 -44.15 -13.21
N GLN A 40 -24.13 -44.68 -13.72
CA GLN A 40 -23.71 -44.78 -15.12
C GLN A 40 -24.44 -43.87 -16.12
N GLU A 41 -23.61 -43.04 -16.77
CA GLU A 41 -23.72 -42.34 -18.04
C GLU A 41 -25.01 -42.52 -18.86
N SER A 42 -25.58 -41.39 -19.28
CA SER A 42 -26.34 -41.31 -20.53
C SER A 42 -26.13 -39.93 -21.15
N GLU A 43 -25.92 -39.96 -22.46
CA GLU A 43 -25.40 -38.92 -23.34
C GLU A 43 -26.21 -37.62 -23.37
N CYS A 44 -25.52 -36.55 -23.76
CA CYS A 44 -26.06 -35.23 -24.04
C CYS A 44 -26.93 -35.27 -25.30
N THR A 45 -28.23 -35.53 -25.13
CA THR A 45 -29.21 -35.41 -26.21
C THR A 45 -29.87 -34.04 -26.15
N THR A 46 -29.51 -33.19 -27.10
CA THR A 46 -30.20 -31.94 -27.42
C THR A 46 -31.62 -32.27 -27.92
N GLU A 47 -32.64 -32.10 -27.07
CA GLU A 47 -34.03 -32.08 -27.54
C GLU A 47 -34.50 -30.62 -27.70
N MET A 48 -34.59 -30.23 -28.97
CA MET A 48 -35.35 -29.08 -29.44
C MET A 48 -36.84 -29.40 -29.27
N ILE A 49 -37.49 -28.82 -28.26
CA ILE A 49 -38.95 -28.83 -28.18
C ILE A 49 -39.44 -27.42 -28.52
N LEU A 50 -39.84 -27.27 -29.79
CA LEU A 50 -40.70 -26.20 -30.27
C LEU A 50 -42.13 -26.50 -29.80
N THR A 51 -42.68 -25.63 -28.95
CA THR A 51 -44.12 -25.38 -28.92
C THR A 51 -44.35 -23.96 -28.43
N ASP A 52 -44.80 -23.11 -29.36
CA ASP A 52 -45.41 -21.82 -29.07
C ASP A 52 -46.65 -22.02 -28.21
N THR A 53 -46.74 -21.29 -27.10
CA THR A 53 -48.02 -20.86 -26.55
C THR A 53 -47.81 -19.62 -25.67
N ASN A 54 -48.31 -18.49 -26.16
CA ASN A 54 -48.37 -17.21 -25.47
C ASN A 54 -48.94 -17.36 -24.05
N THR A 55 -48.08 -17.19 -23.06
CA THR A 55 -48.48 -16.81 -21.70
C THR A 55 -47.48 -15.79 -21.17
N SER A 56 -47.99 -14.62 -20.77
CA SER A 56 -47.28 -13.58 -20.05
C SER A 56 -46.51 -14.19 -18.87
N ARG A 57 -45.21 -14.43 -19.05
CA ARG A 57 -44.29 -14.86 -18.01
C ARG A 57 -43.28 -13.74 -17.81
N SER A 58 -43.26 -13.22 -16.59
CA SER A 58 -42.10 -12.48 -16.07
C SER A 58 -40.83 -13.29 -16.39
N PRO A 59 -39.75 -12.64 -16.89
CA PRO A 59 -38.55 -13.37 -17.27
C PRO A 59 -38.05 -14.15 -16.05
N SER A 60 -37.98 -15.48 -16.18
CA SER A 60 -37.38 -16.32 -15.15
C SER A 60 -35.91 -15.90 -14.98
N PRO A 61 -35.40 -15.80 -13.75
CA PRO A 61 -34.03 -15.35 -13.52
C PRO A 61 -33.08 -16.27 -14.27
N VAL A 62 -32.19 -15.66 -15.06
CA VAL A 62 -31.17 -16.39 -15.81
C VAL A 62 -30.32 -17.18 -14.81
N PRO A 63 -30.16 -18.51 -14.99
CA PRO A 63 -29.34 -19.31 -14.09
C PRO A 63 -27.91 -18.78 -14.02
N LEU A 64 -27.40 -18.55 -12.81
CA LEU A 64 -26.04 -18.02 -12.59
C LEU A 64 -24.92 -19.03 -12.91
N SER A 65 -25.25 -20.32 -13.08
CA SER A 65 -24.27 -21.36 -13.43
C SER A 65 -24.93 -22.54 -14.16
N SER A 66 -24.14 -23.27 -14.94
CA SER A 66 -24.58 -24.48 -15.66
C SER A 66 -24.11 -25.75 -14.94
N VAL A 67 -24.66 -26.91 -15.31
CA VAL A 67 -24.17 -28.21 -14.82
C VAL A 67 -22.71 -28.42 -15.23
N CYS A 68 -22.35 -28.07 -16.46
CA CYS A 68 -20.98 -28.19 -16.97
C CYS A 68 -19.99 -27.29 -16.21
N SER A 69 -20.36 -26.03 -15.92
CA SER A 69 -19.49 -25.13 -15.15
C SER A 69 -19.26 -25.64 -13.72
N ARG A 70 -20.28 -26.25 -13.11
CA ARG A 70 -20.15 -26.83 -11.77
C ARG A 70 -19.27 -28.08 -11.76
N HIS A 71 -19.40 -28.98 -12.74
CA HIS A 71 -18.51 -30.14 -12.86
C HIS A 71 -17.05 -29.72 -13.08
N TYR A 72 -16.79 -28.71 -13.90
CA TYR A 72 -15.44 -28.16 -14.09
C TYR A 72 -14.84 -27.65 -12.77
N ILE A 73 -15.61 -26.86 -12.01
CA ILE A 73 -15.17 -26.34 -10.71
C ILE A 73 -14.84 -27.49 -9.75
N PHE A 74 -15.70 -28.52 -9.65
CA PHE A 74 -15.45 -29.64 -8.75
C PHE A 74 -14.21 -30.44 -9.16
N ALA A 75 -14.01 -30.69 -10.46
CA ALA A 75 -12.79 -31.34 -10.95
C ALA A 75 -11.52 -30.52 -10.68
N ALA A 76 -11.59 -29.19 -10.79
CA ALA A 76 -10.48 -28.30 -10.47
C ALA A 76 -10.18 -28.27 -8.96
N LEU A 77 -11.23 -28.28 -8.11
CA LEU A 77 -11.09 -28.38 -6.65
C LEU A 77 -10.49 -29.73 -6.22
N GLU A 78 -10.87 -30.84 -6.84
CA GLU A 78 -10.25 -32.16 -6.61
C GLU A 78 -8.74 -32.14 -6.89
N ARG A 79 -8.33 -31.37 -7.90
CA ARG A 79 -6.92 -31.18 -8.28
C ARG A 79 -6.20 -30.12 -7.44
N ARG A 80 -6.90 -29.47 -6.50
CA ARG A 80 -6.41 -28.31 -5.73
C ARG A 80 -5.91 -27.17 -6.64
N ASP A 81 -6.53 -27.02 -7.80
CA ASP A 81 -6.24 -25.93 -8.72
C ASP A 81 -6.86 -24.63 -8.21
N CYS A 82 -6.21 -23.50 -8.46
CA CYS A 82 -6.75 -22.18 -8.18
C CYS A 82 -7.44 -21.55 -9.39
N ILE A 83 -7.29 -22.15 -10.58
CA ILE A 83 -7.98 -21.80 -11.81
C ILE A 83 -9.33 -22.52 -11.86
N LEU A 84 -10.36 -21.87 -11.34
CA LEU A 84 -11.72 -22.44 -11.25
C LEU A 84 -12.68 -21.86 -12.28
N ARG A 85 -12.33 -20.74 -12.91
CA ARG A 85 -13.14 -20.07 -13.93
C ARG A 85 -12.54 -20.33 -15.30
N HIS A 86 -13.36 -20.20 -16.34
CA HIS A 86 -12.83 -20.18 -17.70
C HIS A 86 -11.98 -18.91 -17.89
N PRO A 87 -10.82 -19.00 -18.54
CA PRO A 87 -10.04 -17.83 -18.90
C PRO A 87 -10.89 -16.83 -19.68
N ARG A 88 -10.70 -15.55 -19.40
CA ARG A 88 -11.38 -14.45 -20.09
C ARG A 88 -10.42 -13.28 -20.27
N PRO A 89 -10.50 -12.55 -21.39
CA PRO A 89 -9.70 -11.34 -21.55
C PRO A 89 -10.13 -10.29 -20.52
N ILE A 90 -9.15 -9.57 -19.97
CA ILE A 90 -9.34 -8.36 -19.15
C ILE A 90 -8.42 -7.30 -19.76
N ARG A 91 -9.01 -6.31 -20.42
CA ARG A 91 -8.33 -5.25 -21.18
C ARG A 91 -8.47 -3.89 -20.51
N SER A 92 -9.55 -3.66 -19.77
CA SER A 92 -9.77 -2.43 -19.01
C SER A 92 -10.36 -2.70 -17.63
N ALA A 93 -10.57 -1.63 -16.87
CA ALA A 93 -11.29 -1.66 -15.60
C ALA A 93 -12.75 -2.12 -15.76
N ASP A 94 -13.38 -1.85 -16.90
CA ASP A 94 -14.77 -2.22 -17.20
C ASP A 94 -14.96 -3.73 -17.28
N ASP A 95 -13.88 -4.46 -17.54
CA ASP A 95 -13.89 -5.92 -17.56
C ASP A 95 -13.85 -6.52 -16.16
N LEU A 96 -13.66 -5.75 -15.08
CA LEU A 96 -13.57 -6.28 -13.71
C LEU A 96 -14.95 -6.46 -13.08
N ASP A 97 -15.16 -7.60 -12.39
CA ASP A 97 -16.37 -7.82 -11.58
C ASP A 97 -16.31 -7.08 -10.23
N ASP A 98 -17.44 -6.98 -9.53
CA ASP A 98 -17.54 -6.24 -8.26
C ASP A 98 -16.54 -6.71 -7.20
N ILE A 99 -16.23 -8.02 -7.17
CA ILE A 99 -15.31 -8.61 -6.20
C ILE A 99 -13.87 -8.21 -6.56
N GLN A 100 -13.55 -8.24 -7.85
CA GLN A 100 -12.25 -7.81 -8.38
C GLN A 100 -12.03 -6.31 -8.17
N LEU A 101 -13.04 -5.47 -8.45
CA LEU A 101 -13.00 -4.03 -8.20
C LEU A 101 -12.83 -3.73 -6.71
N LYS A 102 -13.60 -4.39 -5.85
CA LYS A 102 -13.44 -4.30 -4.39
C LYS A 102 -12.01 -4.65 -3.99
N ARG A 103 -11.43 -5.68 -4.61
CA ARG A 103 -10.06 -6.08 -4.26
C ARG A 103 -9.01 -5.07 -4.71
N CYS A 104 -9.17 -4.46 -5.87
CA CYS A 104 -8.33 -3.33 -6.30
C CYS A 104 -8.43 -2.15 -5.34
N PHE A 105 -9.66 -1.84 -4.88
CA PHE A 105 -9.89 -0.80 -3.88
C PHE A 105 -9.18 -1.11 -2.54
N ASP A 106 -9.29 -2.35 -2.07
CA ASP A 106 -8.64 -2.83 -0.85
C ASP A 106 -7.10 -2.65 -0.91
N ILE A 107 -6.48 -2.93 -2.06
CA ILE A 107 -5.05 -2.71 -2.31
C ILE A 107 -4.69 -1.22 -2.25
N LEU A 108 -5.46 -0.37 -2.94
CA LEU A 108 -5.24 1.07 -2.95
C LEU A 108 -5.39 1.66 -1.54
N HIS A 109 -6.42 1.23 -0.82
CA HIS A 109 -6.68 1.68 0.55
C HIS A 109 -5.52 1.32 1.49
N ALA A 110 -4.97 0.12 1.34
CA ALA A 110 -3.80 -0.32 2.10
C ALA A 110 -2.55 0.53 1.79
N CYS A 111 -2.34 0.84 0.51
CA CYS A 111 -1.28 1.75 0.08
C CYS A 111 -1.45 3.14 0.69
N HIS A 112 -2.67 3.68 0.72
CA HIS A 112 -2.98 4.95 1.38
C HIS A 112 -2.72 4.88 2.89
N LYS A 113 -3.22 3.86 3.59
CA LYS A 113 -2.94 3.69 5.04
C LYS A 113 -1.46 3.63 5.37
N ALA A 114 -0.64 3.05 4.48
CA ALA A 114 0.80 3.02 4.67
C ALA A 114 1.48 4.37 4.37
N SER A 115 0.88 5.20 3.51
CA SER A 115 1.50 6.41 2.94
C SER A 115 0.91 7.72 3.47
N GLU A 116 -0.25 7.70 4.13
CA GLU A 116 -1.01 8.86 4.62
C GLU A 116 -1.53 8.58 6.02
N VAL A 117 -1.45 9.59 6.90
CA VAL A 117 -1.84 9.44 8.32
C VAL A 117 -3.35 9.34 8.45
N ASP A 118 -4.09 10.08 7.62
CA ASP A 118 -5.54 10.21 7.69
C ASP A 118 -6.24 9.52 6.50
N ALA A 119 -5.67 8.43 6.01
CA ALA A 119 -6.23 7.68 4.89
C ALA A 119 -7.65 7.18 5.20
N THR A 120 -8.65 7.68 4.47
CA THR A 120 -10.05 7.27 4.61
C THR A 120 -10.52 6.46 3.41
N LEU A 121 -11.65 5.78 3.55
CA LEU A 121 -12.31 5.12 2.42
C LEU A 121 -12.78 6.15 1.38
N ILE A 122 -13.17 7.35 1.80
CA ILE A 122 -13.63 8.44 0.93
C ILE A 122 -12.47 8.94 0.06
N SER A 123 -11.34 9.31 0.68
CA SER A 123 -10.16 9.76 -0.08
C SER A 123 -9.59 8.68 -0.99
N THR A 124 -9.74 7.41 -0.61
CA THR A 124 -9.38 6.27 -1.47
C THR A 124 -10.31 6.15 -2.67
N ARG A 125 -11.62 6.32 -2.48
CA ARG A 125 -12.61 6.28 -3.55
C ARG A 125 -12.34 7.37 -4.59
N GLU A 126 -11.97 8.57 -4.15
CA GLU A 126 -11.71 9.72 -5.04
C GLU A 126 -10.54 9.49 -6.01
N THR A 127 -9.58 8.63 -5.65
CA THR A 127 -8.41 8.33 -6.51
C THR A 127 -8.47 6.95 -7.19
N MET A 128 -9.61 6.26 -7.08
CA MET A 128 -9.75 4.89 -7.56
C MET A 128 -9.62 4.81 -9.10
N GLU A 129 -10.22 5.75 -9.82
CA GLU A 129 -10.16 5.79 -11.29
C GLU A 129 -8.74 6.04 -11.79
N ASP A 130 -8.02 6.98 -11.17
CA ASP A 130 -6.61 7.25 -11.50
C ASP A 130 -5.73 6.01 -11.24
N PHE A 131 -6.01 5.28 -10.16
CA PHE A 131 -5.33 4.03 -9.86
C PHE A 131 -5.60 2.96 -10.91
N LEU A 132 -6.87 2.75 -11.29
CA LEU A 132 -7.25 1.79 -12.32
C LEU A 132 -6.64 2.15 -13.69
N ALA A 133 -6.68 3.44 -14.07
CA ALA A 133 -6.02 3.93 -15.27
C ALA A 133 -4.52 3.61 -15.25
N ALA A 134 -3.83 3.83 -14.13
CA ALA A 134 -2.42 3.49 -13.97
C ALA A 134 -2.15 1.97 -14.01
N VAL A 135 -3.07 1.15 -13.50
CA VAL A 135 -2.98 -0.31 -13.55
C VAL A 135 -3.00 -0.81 -14.99
N PHE A 136 -3.86 -0.26 -15.85
CA PHE A 136 -3.98 -0.67 -17.26
C PHE A 136 -3.10 0.15 -18.23
N SER A 137 -2.43 1.22 -17.76
CA SER A 137 -1.51 2.00 -18.60
C SER A 137 -0.34 1.15 -19.09
N ASP A 138 -0.16 1.10 -20.41
CA ASP A 138 0.93 0.40 -21.10
C ASP A 138 1.09 -1.06 -20.66
N TRP A 139 -0.02 -1.71 -20.28
CA TRP A 139 -0.01 -3.07 -19.78
C TRP A 139 -1.33 -3.78 -20.07
N ALA A 140 -1.24 -5.04 -20.49
CA ALA A 140 -2.39 -5.90 -20.72
C ALA A 140 -2.23 -7.24 -19.99
N ALA A 141 -3.35 -7.82 -19.54
CA ALA A 141 -3.34 -9.05 -18.75
C ALA A 141 -2.89 -10.27 -19.56
N ASP A 142 -3.14 -10.26 -20.88
CA ASP A 142 -2.75 -11.28 -21.86
C ASP A 142 -1.31 -11.09 -22.39
N GLY A 143 -0.63 -10.01 -22.00
CA GLY A 143 0.75 -9.75 -22.38
C GLY A 143 1.74 -10.73 -21.73
N ASN A 144 2.68 -11.25 -22.54
CA ASN A 144 3.79 -12.10 -22.07
C ASN A 144 4.91 -11.33 -21.36
N GLU A 145 4.74 -10.02 -21.14
CA GLU A 145 5.74 -9.21 -20.45
C GLU A 145 5.90 -9.64 -18.99
N ALA A 146 7.16 -9.83 -18.60
CA ALA A 146 7.52 -10.12 -17.23
C ALA A 146 7.26 -8.88 -16.36
N MET A 147 6.41 -9.03 -15.33
CA MET A 147 6.18 -7.95 -14.38
C MET A 147 7.34 -7.89 -13.39
N ALA A 148 8.09 -6.80 -13.43
CA ALA A 148 9.16 -6.57 -12.47
C ALA A 148 8.59 -6.08 -11.14
N MET A 149 8.92 -6.76 -10.04
CA MET A 149 8.59 -6.28 -8.70
C MET A 149 9.36 -4.98 -8.44
N PRO A 150 8.69 -3.89 -8.02
CA PRO A 150 9.37 -2.67 -7.63
C PRO A 150 10.39 -2.94 -6.53
N LYS A 151 11.60 -2.37 -6.66
CA LYS A 151 12.63 -2.42 -5.63
C LYS A 151 12.58 -1.18 -4.75
N MET A 152 12.80 -1.37 -3.44
CA MET A 152 12.91 -0.28 -2.49
C MET A 152 14.37 0.18 -2.38
N ASP A 153 14.91 0.69 -3.48
CA ASP A 153 16.29 1.16 -3.57
C ASP A 153 16.30 2.66 -3.85
N PHE A 154 16.65 3.46 -2.83
CA PHE A 154 16.85 4.89 -3.01
C PHE A 154 17.88 5.45 -2.04
N VAL A 155 18.52 6.53 -2.49
CA VAL A 155 19.39 7.38 -1.69
C VAL A 155 18.73 8.76 -1.54
N VAL A 156 18.66 9.24 -0.30
CA VAL A 156 18.25 10.60 0.04
C VAL A 156 19.44 11.30 0.69
N ARG A 157 19.78 12.48 0.19
CA ARG A 157 20.82 13.34 0.75
C ARG A 157 20.19 14.68 1.10
N GLY A 158 20.43 15.12 2.32
CA GLY A 158 20.05 16.43 2.82
C GLY A 158 21.28 17.12 3.38
N TYR A 159 21.29 18.44 3.32
CA TYR A 159 22.38 19.22 3.88
C TYR A 159 21.89 20.56 4.41
N LEU A 160 22.60 21.08 5.40
CA LEU A 160 22.44 22.44 5.91
C LEU A 160 23.80 23.00 6.30
N ARG A 161 23.92 24.33 6.30
CA ARG A 161 25.10 25.03 6.81
C ARG A 161 25.13 24.88 8.33
N ALA A 162 26.07 24.11 8.84
CA ALA A 162 26.24 23.83 10.26
C ALA A 162 27.12 24.89 10.95
N GLY A 163 27.93 25.63 10.19
CA GLY A 163 28.82 26.65 10.73
C GLY A 163 29.77 27.21 9.68
N ASN A 164 30.86 27.80 10.15
CA ASN A 164 31.93 28.35 9.32
C ASN A 164 33.32 28.00 9.84
N ILE A 165 34.32 28.14 8.97
CA ILE A 165 35.73 28.09 9.34
C ILE A 165 36.19 29.48 9.77
N CYS A 166 36.71 29.57 10.99
CA CYS A 166 37.34 30.75 11.54
C CYS A 166 38.78 30.89 11.02
N SER A 167 39.14 32.05 10.49
CA SER A 167 40.51 32.34 10.05
C SER A 167 41.46 32.71 11.21
N GLN A 168 40.91 33.10 12.37
CA GLN A 168 41.66 33.59 13.54
C GLN A 168 41.16 32.96 14.85
N PRO A 169 41.29 31.63 15.01
CA PRO A 169 40.70 30.91 16.15
C PRO A 169 41.26 31.32 17.51
N SER A 170 42.46 31.92 17.56
CA SER A 170 43.09 32.44 18.78
C SER A 170 42.42 33.72 19.29
N GLU A 171 41.86 34.52 18.38
CA GLU A 171 41.27 35.83 18.66
C GLU A 171 39.74 35.72 18.75
N HIS A 172 39.12 34.91 17.88
CA HIS A 172 37.68 34.68 17.85
C HIS A 172 37.30 33.47 18.72
N ARG A 173 36.82 33.75 19.94
CA ARG A 173 36.44 32.73 20.92
C ARG A 173 34.99 32.29 20.78
N THR A 174 34.15 33.13 20.20
CA THR A 174 32.72 32.87 20.01
C THR A 174 32.33 32.85 18.53
N THR A 175 31.18 32.28 18.23
CA THR A 175 30.58 32.32 16.88
C THR A 175 30.30 33.77 16.46
N SER A 176 29.89 34.62 17.39
CA SER A 176 29.58 36.04 17.18
C SER A 176 30.80 36.83 16.70
N ASP A 177 31.99 36.55 17.24
CA ASP A 177 33.25 37.19 16.82
C ASP A 177 33.55 36.91 15.32
N CYS A 178 33.04 35.80 14.78
CA CYS A 178 33.23 35.41 13.39
C CYS A 178 32.16 35.97 12.44
N ILE A 179 31.00 36.44 12.94
CA ILE A 179 29.87 36.87 12.10
C ILE A 179 30.28 38.09 11.26
N ASP A 180 30.94 39.06 11.89
CA ASP A 180 31.32 40.33 11.27
C ASP A 180 32.68 40.25 10.53
N CYS A 181 33.39 39.13 10.64
CA CYS A 181 34.69 38.94 10.00
C CYS A 181 34.53 38.36 8.59
N ALA A 182 34.91 39.13 7.56
CA ALA A 182 34.89 38.69 6.16
C ALA A 182 35.74 37.43 5.89
N ASN A 183 36.80 37.23 6.67
CA ASN A 183 37.70 36.08 6.52
C ASN A 183 37.16 34.79 7.17
N CYS A 184 36.11 34.88 7.99
CA CYS A 184 35.49 33.73 8.67
C CYS A 184 34.24 33.19 7.94
N GLN A 185 34.11 33.44 6.63
CA GLN A 185 32.88 33.17 5.87
C GLN A 185 32.85 31.81 5.16
N THR A 186 33.94 31.02 5.22
CA THR A 186 33.97 29.72 4.54
C THR A 186 32.99 28.76 5.21
N PRO A 187 31.91 28.32 4.53
CA PRO A 187 30.86 27.54 5.16
C PRO A 187 31.33 26.11 5.44
N VAL A 188 30.75 25.52 6.49
CA VAL A 188 30.81 24.08 6.79
C VAL A 188 29.39 23.54 6.71
N TYR A 189 29.14 22.65 5.76
CA TYR A 189 27.88 21.95 5.59
C TYR A 189 27.90 20.63 6.34
N CYS A 190 26.84 20.36 7.11
CA CYS A 190 26.53 19.01 7.55
C CYS A 190 25.70 18.33 6.46
N ILE A 191 26.11 17.14 6.06
CA ILE A 191 25.50 16.37 4.98
C ILE A 191 25.10 15.02 5.54
N VAL A 192 23.80 14.73 5.50
CA VAL A 192 23.24 13.46 5.93
C VAL A 192 22.78 12.69 4.71
N THR A 193 23.21 11.44 4.60
CA THR A 193 22.83 10.52 3.53
C THR A 193 22.13 9.31 4.14
N TYR A 194 20.90 9.05 3.71
CA TYR A 194 20.16 7.83 3.99
C TYR A 194 20.09 6.97 2.72
N GLN A 195 20.43 5.70 2.84
CA GLN A 195 20.31 4.70 1.79
C GLN A 195 19.55 3.48 2.31
N THR A 196 18.77 2.82 1.46
CA THR A 196 17.93 1.68 1.85
C THR A 196 18.62 0.31 1.69
N GLU A 197 19.71 0.22 0.92
CA GLU A 197 20.45 -1.02 0.66
C GLU A 197 21.97 -0.85 0.87
N PRO A 198 22.54 -1.25 2.03
CA PRO A 198 21.85 -1.59 3.26
C PRO A 198 21.21 -0.36 3.91
N ALA A 199 20.14 -0.54 4.69
CA ALA A 199 19.50 0.54 5.45
C ALA A 199 20.54 1.22 6.35
N GLN A 200 20.99 2.40 5.96
CA GLN A 200 22.09 3.09 6.63
C GLN A 200 21.91 4.59 6.55
N LEU A 201 22.17 5.23 7.68
CA LEU A 201 22.23 6.67 7.82
C LEU A 201 23.68 7.08 8.10
N THR A 202 24.21 8.01 7.32
CA THR A 202 25.56 8.52 7.46
C THR A 202 25.55 10.04 7.53
N ALA A 203 26.38 10.61 8.39
CA ALA A 203 26.61 12.05 8.48
C ALA A 203 28.07 12.34 8.16
N CYS A 204 28.32 13.42 7.43
CA CYS A 204 29.67 13.93 7.19
C CYS A 204 29.63 15.44 6.98
N PHE A 205 30.80 16.07 6.98
CA PHE A 205 30.90 17.52 6.78
C PHE A 205 31.71 17.84 5.53
N SER A 206 31.40 18.94 4.88
CA SER A 206 32.16 19.46 3.74
C SER A 206 32.11 20.98 3.70
N THR A 207 33.10 21.61 3.10
CA THR A 207 33.08 23.05 2.80
C THR A 207 32.40 23.37 1.48
N GLN A 208 32.06 22.35 0.70
CA GLN A 208 31.40 22.50 -0.59
C GLN A 208 29.91 22.22 -0.46
N VAL A 209 29.12 23.03 -1.17
CA VAL A 209 27.68 22.77 -1.31
C VAL A 209 27.50 21.42 -2.01
N PRO A 210 26.74 20.48 -1.44
CA PRO A 210 26.50 19.19 -2.07
C PRO A 210 25.71 19.32 -3.36
N THR A 211 26.00 18.46 -4.33
CA THR A 211 25.20 18.40 -5.56
C THR A 211 23.79 17.82 -5.27
N PRO A 212 22.73 18.34 -5.93
CA PRO A 212 21.35 17.88 -5.68
C PRO A 212 21.07 16.43 -6.11
N TYR A 213 21.90 15.86 -6.99
CA TYR A 213 21.73 14.53 -7.57
C TYR A 213 22.92 13.62 -7.23
N PRO A 214 22.90 12.99 -6.05
CA PRO A 214 24.08 12.31 -5.53
C PRO A 214 24.19 10.91 -6.13
N ARG A 215 24.83 10.78 -7.30
CA ARG A 215 25.35 9.47 -7.73
C ARG A 215 26.77 9.23 -7.22
N GLU A 216 27.48 10.31 -6.92
CA GLU A 216 28.88 10.26 -6.52
C GLU A 216 29.05 10.43 -5.00
N PRO A 217 30.08 9.79 -4.42
CA PRO A 217 30.46 10.02 -3.04
C PRO A 217 30.86 11.47 -2.84
N ILE A 218 30.60 11.99 -1.63
CA ILE A 218 30.96 13.35 -1.27
C ILE A 218 32.49 13.46 -1.29
N GLN A 219 32.99 14.29 -2.19
CA GLN A 219 34.40 14.68 -2.23
C GLN A 219 34.65 15.75 -1.16
N ASN A 220 35.88 15.84 -0.64
CA ASN A 220 36.27 16.86 0.35
C ASN A 220 35.52 16.77 1.69
N ARG A 221 35.55 15.57 2.30
CA ARG A 221 35.07 15.38 3.66
C ARG A 221 35.99 16.10 4.64
N VAL A 222 35.40 16.80 5.59
CA VAL A 222 36.09 17.45 6.70
C VAL A 222 35.69 16.74 7.98
N SER A 223 36.64 16.55 8.89
CA SER A 223 36.41 16.06 10.25
C SER A 223 36.36 17.26 11.22
N PRO A 224 35.21 17.89 11.45
CA PRO A 224 35.16 19.13 12.21
C PRO A 224 35.50 18.94 13.70
N ILE A 225 35.34 17.74 14.26
CA ILE A 225 35.77 17.41 15.64
C ILE A 225 37.28 17.59 15.83
N GLN A 226 38.06 17.43 14.77
CA GLN A 226 39.52 17.59 14.80
C GLN A 226 39.97 19.02 14.45
N ARG A 227 39.02 19.95 14.25
CA ARG A 227 39.26 21.28 13.70
C ARG A 227 38.79 22.35 14.70
N PRO A 228 39.68 22.84 15.57
CA PRO A 228 39.33 23.84 16.58
C PRO A 228 39.01 25.21 15.98
N ASP A 229 39.21 25.39 14.67
CA ASP A 229 38.85 26.56 13.89
C ASP A 229 37.42 26.50 13.34
N VAL A 230 36.70 25.38 13.46
CA VAL A 230 35.28 25.32 13.08
C VAL A 230 34.43 25.97 14.16
N ARG A 231 33.52 26.84 13.75
CA ARG A 231 32.54 27.51 14.62
C ARG A 231 31.15 27.08 14.17
N PHE A 232 30.53 26.20 14.95
CA PHE A 232 29.17 25.74 14.71
C PHE A 232 28.15 26.82 15.09
N ASN A 233 27.02 26.81 14.40
CA ASN A 233 25.87 27.63 14.75
C ASN A 233 25.38 27.24 16.15
N GLN A 234 25.13 28.23 17.00
CA GLN A 234 24.75 28.01 18.41
C GLN A 234 23.33 27.45 18.54
N ASP A 235 22.46 27.74 17.58
CA ASP A 235 21.11 27.19 17.56
C ASP A 235 21.12 25.78 16.95
N GLU A 236 20.75 24.75 17.71
CA GLU A 236 20.53 23.38 17.19
C GLU A 236 19.31 23.27 16.25
N SER A 237 18.65 24.39 15.94
CA SER A 237 17.50 24.48 15.04
C SER A 237 17.79 23.86 13.67
N TRP A 238 19.03 23.97 13.17
CA TRP A 238 19.43 23.38 11.89
C TRP A 238 19.40 21.85 11.91
N VAL A 239 19.66 21.18 13.04
CA VAL A 239 19.57 19.72 13.13
C VAL A 239 18.12 19.26 12.97
N SER A 240 17.21 19.98 13.62
CA SER A 240 15.76 19.72 13.54
C SER A 240 15.23 19.95 12.12
N GLU A 241 15.65 21.04 11.48
CA GLU A 241 15.29 21.34 10.09
C GLU A 241 15.84 20.27 9.12
N LEU A 242 17.11 19.89 9.26
CA LEU A 242 17.73 18.86 8.44
C LEU A 242 17.00 17.52 8.57
N ARG A 243 16.65 17.14 9.80
CA ARG A 243 15.86 15.94 10.08
C ARG A 243 14.50 15.99 9.40
N GLN A 244 13.77 17.10 9.51
CA GLN A 244 12.45 17.24 8.90
C GLN A 244 12.53 17.17 7.36
N ASN A 245 13.53 17.83 6.76
CA ASN A 245 13.77 17.81 5.32
C ASN A 245 14.11 16.40 4.80
N MET A 246 14.96 15.68 5.53
CA MET A 246 15.32 14.29 5.24
C MET A 246 14.12 13.35 5.33
N MET A 247 13.33 13.46 6.41
CA MET A 247 12.13 12.66 6.61
C MET A 247 11.11 12.91 5.50
N SER A 248 10.82 14.17 5.17
CA SER A 248 9.91 14.54 4.08
C SER A 248 10.38 13.96 2.73
N SER A 249 11.68 13.99 2.47
CA SER A 249 12.26 13.43 1.25
C SER A 249 12.14 11.91 1.18
N CYS A 250 12.37 11.21 2.30
CA CYS A 250 12.18 9.76 2.39
C CYS A 250 10.71 9.37 2.25
N ASP A 251 9.80 10.07 2.93
CA ASP A 251 8.35 9.82 2.82
C ASP A 251 7.86 9.93 1.37
N LYS A 252 8.36 10.91 0.61
CA LYS A 252 8.05 11.06 -0.82
C LYS A 252 8.59 9.90 -1.67
N ARG A 253 9.72 9.29 -1.30
CA ARG A 253 10.28 8.12 -1.99
C ARG A 253 9.49 6.86 -1.65
N VAL A 254 9.16 6.67 -0.38
CA VAL A 254 8.34 5.54 0.10
C VAL A 254 6.94 5.57 -0.48
N CYS A 255 6.27 6.73 -0.49
CA CYS A 255 4.95 6.88 -1.11
C CYS A 255 4.98 6.49 -2.60
N ARG A 256 6.00 6.93 -3.36
CA ARG A 256 6.17 6.51 -4.76
C ARG A 256 6.41 5.01 -4.91
N TYR A 257 7.20 4.41 -4.03
CA TYR A 257 7.41 2.97 -4.02
C TYR A 257 6.11 2.21 -3.73
N ASN A 258 5.36 2.59 -2.68
CA ASN A 258 4.09 1.96 -2.32
C ASN A 258 3.07 2.05 -3.46
N LYS A 259 2.96 3.19 -4.16
CA LYS A 259 2.09 3.33 -5.34
C LYS A 259 2.47 2.35 -6.45
N ARG A 260 3.77 2.24 -6.78
CA ARG A 260 4.26 1.27 -7.77
C ARG A 260 4.00 -0.18 -7.34
N LEU A 261 4.17 -0.47 -6.06
CA LEU A 261 3.91 -1.80 -5.49
C LEU A 261 2.42 -2.13 -5.57
N ALA A 262 1.52 -1.19 -5.27
CA ALA A 262 0.08 -1.37 -5.38
C ALA A 262 -0.33 -1.72 -6.82
N ILE A 263 0.18 -0.98 -7.81
CA ILE A 263 -0.04 -1.27 -9.24
C ILE A 263 0.45 -2.67 -9.59
N PHE A 264 1.68 -3.02 -9.19
CA PHE A 264 2.24 -4.35 -9.42
C PHE A 264 1.36 -5.46 -8.82
N ARG A 265 0.91 -5.30 -7.58
CA ARG A 265 0.04 -6.27 -6.89
C ARG A 265 -1.31 -6.44 -7.61
N ALA A 266 -1.93 -5.34 -8.04
CA ALA A 266 -3.18 -5.40 -8.81
C ALA A 266 -2.98 -6.13 -10.15
N ARG A 267 -1.92 -5.80 -10.90
CA ARG A 267 -1.59 -6.47 -12.17
C ARG A 267 -1.36 -7.98 -12.02
N VAL A 268 -0.70 -8.41 -10.94
CA VAL A 268 -0.52 -9.84 -10.63
C VAL A 268 -1.87 -10.54 -10.47
N LEU A 269 -2.79 -9.96 -9.71
CA LEU A 269 -4.13 -10.53 -9.53
C LEU A 269 -4.93 -10.53 -10.81
N ILE A 270 -4.95 -9.41 -11.53
CA ILE A 270 -5.68 -9.27 -12.80
C ILE A 270 -5.20 -10.29 -13.83
N ARG A 271 -3.89 -10.54 -13.93
CA ARG A 271 -3.34 -11.60 -14.78
C ARG A 271 -3.85 -12.98 -14.38
N GLY A 272 -3.84 -13.29 -13.08
CA GLY A 272 -4.41 -14.54 -12.56
C GLY A 272 -5.90 -14.68 -12.87
N TRP A 273 -6.67 -13.62 -12.67
CA TRP A 273 -8.11 -13.58 -12.96
C TRP A 273 -8.42 -13.77 -14.44
N ALA A 274 -7.63 -13.17 -15.33
CA ALA A 274 -7.75 -13.36 -16.77
C ALA A 274 -7.51 -14.83 -17.18
N GLN A 275 -6.65 -15.53 -16.43
CA GLN A 275 -6.40 -16.97 -16.60
C GLN A 275 -7.45 -17.86 -15.92
N GLY A 276 -8.44 -17.28 -15.22
CA GLY A 276 -9.50 -18.02 -14.55
C GLY A 276 -9.25 -18.29 -13.05
N SER A 277 -8.20 -17.70 -12.47
CA SER A 277 -7.96 -17.80 -11.02
C SER A 277 -9.07 -17.13 -10.22
N VAL A 278 -9.42 -17.73 -9.09
CA VAL A 278 -10.32 -17.14 -8.07
C VAL A 278 -9.56 -16.56 -6.87
N GLU A 279 -8.23 -16.60 -6.89
CA GLU A 279 -7.42 -16.07 -5.80
C GLU A 279 -7.55 -14.55 -5.71
N MET A 280 -7.68 -14.06 -4.48
CA MET A 280 -7.68 -12.62 -4.19
C MET A 280 -6.32 -12.16 -3.65
N GLY A 281 -5.31 -13.05 -3.64
CA GLY A 281 -4.00 -12.79 -3.04
C GLY A 281 -4.03 -12.71 -1.52
N LYS A 282 -2.88 -12.38 -0.92
CA LYS A 282 -2.68 -12.34 0.54
C LYS A 282 -3.47 -11.23 1.21
N ASP A 283 -3.83 -11.41 2.48
CA ASP A 283 -4.54 -10.40 3.25
C ASP A 283 -3.85 -9.03 3.23
N ILE A 284 -4.67 -7.99 3.33
CA ILE A 284 -4.27 -6.58 3.21
C ILE A 284 -3.17 -6.24 4.22
N GLU A 285 -3.28 -6.77 5.43
CA GLU A 285 -2.31 -6.57 6.52
C GLU A 285 -0.92 -7.15 6.21
N VAL A 286 -0.85 -8.09 5.27
CA VAL A 286 0.36 -8.80 4.85
C VAL A 286 0.94 -8.24 3.54
N GLN A 287 0.32 -7.21 2.93
CA GLN A 287 0.74 -6.69 1.61
C GLN A 287 2.13 -6.04 1.58
N SER A 288 2.80 -5.94 2.73
CA SER A 288 4.21 -5.55 2.86
C SER A 288 4.50 -4.11 2.39
N PHE A 289 3.48 -3.23 2.42
CA PHE A 289 3.70 -1.80 2.21
C PHE A 289 4.55 -1.22 3.32
N VAL A 290 5.43 -0.30 2.96
CA VAL A 290 6.33 0.35 3.91
C VAL A 290 5.57 1.49 4.57
N ARG A 291 5.42 1.41 5.88
CA ARG A 291 4.73 2.44 6.65
C ARG A 291 5.66 3.63 6.94
N LYS A 292 5.09 4.83 7.05
CA LYS A 292 5.81 6.05 7.43
C LYS A 292 6.56 5.92 8.76
N GLU A 293 6.06 5.13 9.69
CA GLU A 293 6.69 4.92 10.99
C GLU A 293 8.06 4.25 10.87
N ALA A 294 8.25 3.36 9.88
CA ALA A 294 9.54 2.73 9.63
C ALA A 294 10.59 3.75 9.17
N VAL A 295 10.19 4.73 8.35
CA VAL A 295 11.05 5.86 7.98
C VAL A 295 11.40 6.66 9.23
N ARG A 296 10.41 7.05 10.03
CA ARG A 296 10.60 7.84 11.26
C ARG A 296 11.57 7.17 12.24
N ALA A 297 11.47 5.86 12.42
CA ALA A 297 12.37 5.09 13.28
C ALA A 297 13.84 5.18 12.83
N SER A 298 14.10 5.28 11.52
CA SER A 298 15.46 5.42 10.99
C SER A 298 16.08 6.80 11.28
N PHE A 299 15.25 7.82 11.48
CA PHE A 299 15.69 9.21 11.76
C PHE A 299 15.68 9.57 13.25
N SER A 300 15.22 8.69 14.15
CA SER A 300 15.24 8.94 15.60
C SER A 300 16.66 9.04 16.15
N MET A 301 17.62 8.36 15.51
CA MET A 301 19.04 8.33 15.91
C MET A 301 19.84 9.59 15.55
N LEU A 302 19.35 10.46 14.66
CA LEU A 302 20.08 11.69 14.30
C LEU A 302 20.28 12.67 15.46
N VAL A 303 19.48 12.57 16.51
CA VAL A 303 19.59 13.41 17.71
C VAL A 303 20.90 13.15 18.46
N GLN A 304 21.48 11.96 18.32
CA GLN A 304 22.70 11.59 19.05
C GLN A 304 24.00 12.03 18.37
N ALA A 305 23.95 12.47 17.10
CA ALA A 305 25.15 12.86 16.35
C ALA A 305 25.45 14.37 16.42
N GLY A 306 24.57 15.15 17.03
CA GLY A 306 24.72 16.59 17.27
C GLY A 306 25.21 16.95 18.68
N GLN A 307 25.36 15.95 19.55
CA GLN A 307 25.97 16.06 20.88
C GLN A 307 27.44 15.61 20.82
#